data_AF-A0A7X7BGT2-F1
#
_entry.id   AF-A0A7X7BGT2-F1
#
_cell.length_a   1.000
_cell.length_b   1.000
_cell.length_c   1.000
_cell.angle_alpha   90.00
_cell.angle_beta   90.00
_cell.angle_gamma   90.00
#
_symmetry.space_group_name_H-M   'P 1'
#
loop_
_entity.id
_entity.type
_entity.pdbx_description
1 polymer ?
#
loop_
_entity_poly.entity_id
_entity_poly.type
_entity_poly.pdbx_seq_one_letter_code
_entity_poly.pdbx_strand_id
1 'polypeptide(L)'
;MSKLEFFYDYDCPFCMRGYHALLENLALHPDIEVIWRPCDINPLPEANPYSYNLGIQGYYFAEEKGIDLFAYNTRVFQAANVDRVDRYDHAKFAEYVKDLLDPEELTEALRSGKYKEKQFAGNDYA
;
A
#
# COMPACT_ATOMS: atom_id res chain seq x y z
N MET A 1 13.97 -20.23 7.28
CA MET A 1 13.19 -18.98 7.29
C MET A 1 11.97 -19.24 6.44
N SER A 2 10.79 -19.17 7.06
CA SER A 2 9.52 -19.40 6.38
C SER A 2 9.06 -18.09 5.75
N LYS A 3 8.41 -18.15 4.59
CA LYS A 3 7.90 -16.96 3.90
C LYS A 3 6.39 -16.93 4.01
N LEU A 4 5.84 -15.81 4.46
CA LEU A 4 4.40 -15.56 4.51
C LEU A 4 4.08 -14.43 3.54
N GLU A 5 3.35 -14.75 2.48
CA GLU A 5 2.81 -13.73 1.60
C GLU A 5 1.51 -13.18 2.21
N PHE A 6 1.47 -11.87 2.42
CA PHE A 6 0.31 -11.19 2.98
C PHE A 6 -0.32 -10.31 1.91
N PHE A 7 -1.45 -10.77 1.37
CA PHE A 7 -2.24 -10.05 0.36
C PHE A 7 -3.24 -9.12 1.03
N TYR A 8 -3.29 -7.87 0.59
CA TYR A 8 -4.14 -6.86 1.22
C TYR A 8 -4.51 -5.69 0.32
N ASP A 9 -5.68 -5.14 0.58
CA ASP A 9 -6.12 -3.85 0.06
C ASP A 9 -6.27 -2.86 1.22
N TYR A 10 -5.81 -1.62 1.03
CA TYR A 10 -6.01 -0.52 1.97
C TYR A 10 -7.48 -0.12 2.13
N ASP A 11 -8.33 -0.34 1.12
CA ASP A 11 -9.77 -0.12 1.21
C ASP A 11 -10.53 -1.21 1.97
N CYS A 12 -9.89 -2.33 2.26
CA CYS A 12 -10.53 -3.44 2.95
C CYS A 12 -10.36 -3.31 4.48
N PRO A 13 -11.45 -3.02 5.24
CA PRO A 13 -11.36 -2.92 6.70
C PRO A 13 -11.05 -4.27 7.37
N PHE A 14 -11.26 -5.39 6.67
CA PHE A 14 -10.86 -6.72 7.15
C PHE A 14 -9.36 -6.95 6.96
N CYS A 15 -8.76 -6.45 5.88
CA CYS A 15 -7.31 -6.47 5.68
C CYS A 15 -6.59 -5.66 6.75
N MET A 16 -7.11 -4.48 7.14
CA MET A 16 -6.55 -3.71 8.25
C MET A 16 -6.57 -4.52 9.56
N ARG A 17 -7.68 -5.21 9.87
CA ARG A 17 -7.76 -6.06 11.07
C ARG A 17 -6.80 -7.24 11.00
N GLY A 18 -6.69 -7.89 9.84
CA GLY A 18 -5.73 -8.95 9.60
C GLY A 18 -4.28 -8.47 9.74
N TYR A 19 -3.98 -7.26 9.27
CA TYR A 19 -2.69 -6.61 9.40
C TYR A 19 -2.34 -6.39 10.88
N HIS A 20 -3.24 -5.82 11.68
CA HIS A 20 -3.00 -5.64 13.11
C HIS A 20 -2.78 -6.97 13.84
N ALA A 21 -3.63 -7.97 13.57
CA ALA A 21 -3.46 -9.30 14.15
C ALA A 21 -2.12 -9.94 13.75
N LEU A 22 -1.68 -9.74 12.51
CA LEU A 22 -0.38 -10.20 12.05
C LEU A 22 0.75 -9.52 12.84
N LEU A 23 0.72 -8.19 13.00
CA LEU A 23 1.76 -7.45 13.73
C LEU A 23 1.87 -7.86 15.21
N GLU A 24 0.74 -8.07 15.87
CA GLU A 24 0.69 -8.50 17.27
C GLU A 24 1.40 -9.84 17.51
N ASN A 25 1.41 -10.71 16.49
CA ASN A 25 2.00 -12.03 16.58
C ASN A 25 3.39 -12.13 15.94
N LEU A 26 3.75 -11.23 15.00
CA LEU A 26 5.01 -11.31 14.27
C LEU A 26 6.24 -11.28 15.18
N ALA A 27 6.17 -10.53 16.27
CA ALA A 27 7.25 -10.45 17.27
C ALA A 27 7.56 -11.80 17.94
N LEU A 28 6.59 -12.72 17.95
CA LEU A 28 6.74 -14.08 18.49
C LEU A 28 7.29 -15.07 17.45
N HIS A 29 7.39 -14.66 16.19
CA HIS A 29 7.77 -15.51 15.05
C HIS A 29 8.89 -14.87 14.22
N PRO A 30 10.10 -14.67 14.78
CA PRO A 30 11.23 -14.05 14.09
C PRO A 30 11.76 -14.87 12.90
N ASP A 31 11.32 -16.12 12.76
CA ASP A 31 11.67 -17.01 11.66
C ASP A 31 10.79 -16.82 10.41
N ILE A 32 9.75 -15.98 10.50
CA ILE A 32 8.84 -15.64 9.40
C ILE A 32 9.27 -14.34 8.75
N GLU A 33 9.56 -14.41 7.46
CA GLU A 33 9.69 -13.25 6.57
C GLU A 33 8.31 -12.95 5.95
N VAL A 34 7.79 -11.75 6.19
CA VAL A 34 6.55 -11.31 5.55
C VAL A 34 6.86 -10.66 4.21
N ILE A 35 6.23 -11.17 3.15
CA ILE A 35 6.25 -10.59 1.82
C ILE A 35 4.92 -9.87 1.62
N TRP A 36 4.97 -8.54 1.63
CA TRP A 36 3.77 -7.71 1.47
C TRP A 36 3.32 -7.72 0.00
N ARG A 37 2.06 -8.04 -0.21
CA ARG A 37 1.42 -8.10 -1.54
C ARG A 37 0.21 -7.15 -1.55
N PRO A 38 0.42 -5.83 -1.70
CA PRO A 38 -0.70 -4.92 -1.88
C PRO A 38 -1.42 -5.23 -3.20
N CYS A 39 -2.73 -5.36 -3.16
CA CYS A 39 -3.60 -5.64 -4.30
C CYS A 39 -4.98 -5.00 -4.08
N ASP A 40 -5.69 -4.70 -5.16
CA ASP A 40 -7.08 -4.24 -5.08
C ASP A 40 -8.03 -5.41 -4.79
N ILE A 41 -8.97 -5.23 -3.87
CA ILE A 41 -10.03 -6.21 -3.59
C ILE A 41 -11.04 -6.30 -4.74
N ASN A 42 -11.14 -5.25 -5.55
CA ASN A 42 -12.02 -5.16 -6.71
C ASN A 42 -11.26 -4.51 -7.88
N PRO A 43 -10.32 -5.23 -8.51
CA PRO A 43 -9.53 -4.68 -9.61
C PRO A 43 -10.44 -4.34 -10.78
N LEU A 44 -10.25 -3.14 -11.34
CA LEU A 44 -10.97 -2.67 -12.52
C LEU A 44 -10.09 -2.82 -13.77
N PRO A 45 -10.69 -2.96 -14.96
CA PRO A 45 -9.93 -2.95 -16.22
C PRO A 45 -9.06 -1.70 -16.32
N GLU A 46 -7.85 -1.82 -16.86
CA GLU A 46 -6.87 -0.72 -16.94
C GLU A 46 -7.44 0.54 -17.58
N ALA A 47 -8.30 0.41 -18.60
CA ALA A 47 -8.96 1.51 -19.27
C ALA A 47 -9.92 2.34 -18.38
N ASN A 48 -10.28 1.84 -17.19
CA ASN A 48 -11.10 2.57 -16.24
C ASN A 48 -10.28 3.67 -15.55
N PRO A 49 -10.74 4.94 -15.50
CA PRO A 49 -10.00 6.03 -14.86
C PRO A 49 -9.87 5.91 -13.33
N TYR A 50 -10.48 4.90 -12.72
CA TYR A 50 -10.36 4.56 -11.30
C TYR A 50 -9.65 3.22 -11.05
N SER A 51 -8.97 2.67 -12.06
CA SER A 51 -8.25 1.39 -11.97
C SER A 51 -6.95 1.47 -11.15
N TYR A 52 -6.50 2.67 -10.78
CA TYR A 52 -5.29 2.89 -10.01
C TYR A 52 -5.57 3.20 -8.53
N ASN A 53 -4.74 2.64 -7.65
CA ASN A 53 -4.84 2.83 -6.21
C ASN A 53 -3.57 3.51 -5.69
N LEU A 54 -3.69 4.77 -5.27
CA LEU A 54 -2.54 5.57 -4.84
C LEU A 54 -1.83 4.97 -3.62
N GLY A 55 -2.57 4.28 -2.74
CA GLY A 55 -1.98 3.59 -1.59
C GLY A 55 -1.03 2.47 -2.02
N ILE A 56 -1.45 1.66 -3.00
CA ILE A 56 -0.66 0.55 -3.56
C ILE A 56 0.55 1.07 -4.34
N GLN A 57 0.35 2.08 -5.20
CA GLN A 57 1.46 2.65 -5.96
C GLN A 57 2.47 3.37 -5.06
N GLY A 58 2.00 4.06 -4.02
CA GLY A 58 2.87 4.65 -3.01
C GLY A 58 3.63 3.59 -2.19
N TYR A 59 3.08 2.37 -2.00
CA TYR A 59 3.83 1.27 -1.38
C TYR A 59 5.05 0.91 -2.23
N TYR A 60 4.88 0.79 -3.55
CA TYR A 60 6.01 0.46 -4.43
C TYR A 60 7.04 1.61 -4.51
N PHE A 61 6.59 2.85 -4.40
CA PHE A 61 7.50 3.99 -4.23
C PHE A 61 8.27 3.90 -2.90
N ALA A 62 7.60 3.61 -1.79
CA ALA A 62 8.22 3.44 -0.48
C ALA A 62 9.26 2.30 -0.48
N GLU A 63 8.93 1.18 -1.14
CA GLU A 63 9.82 0.04 -1.33
C GLU A 63 11.07 0.44 -2.11
N GLU A 64 10.92 1.15 -3.23
CA GLU A 64 12.05 1.64 -4.03
C GLU A 64 12.95 2.60 -3.23
N LYS A 65 12.36 3.41 -2.35
CA LYS A 65 13.07 4.37 -1.49
C LYS A 65 13.68 3.73 -0.24
N GLY A 66 13.46 2.43 -0.02
CA GLY A 66 13.98 1.71 1.15
C GLY A 66 13.35 2.17 2.47
N ILE A 67 12.12 2.65 2.43
CA ILE A 67 11.36 3.06 3.61
C ILE A 67 10.86 1.83 4.36
N ASP A 68 10.69 1.96 5.68
CA ASP A 68 10.05 0.94 6.48
C ASP A 68 8.60 0.71 6.02
N LEU A 69 8.39 -0.45 5.40
CA LEU A 69 7.11 -0.84 4.82
C LEU A 69 6.06 -1.13 5.89
N PHE A 70 6.45 -1.44 7.12
CA PHE A 70 5.51 -1.53 8.23
C PHE A 70 4.95 -0.15 8.56
N ALA A 71 5.82 0.85 8.68
CA ALA A 71 5.42 2.23 8.94
C ALA A 71 4.51 2.75 7.81
N TYR A 72 4.87 2.47 6.55
CA TYR A 72 4.05 2.84 5.40
C TYR A 72 2.67 2.17 5.42
N ASN A 73 2.61 0.84 5.58
CA ASN A 73 1.34 0.10 5.61
C ASN A 73 0.44 0.60 6.74
N THR A 74 1.00 0.77 7.94
CA THR A 74 0.29 1.32 9.11
C THR A 74 -0.31 2.69 8.78
N ARG A 75 0.48 3.58 8.18
CA ARG A 75 0.03 4.93 7.83
C ARG A 75 -1.10 4.92 6.82
N VAL A 76 -0.98 4.12 5.76
CA VAL A 76 -1.99 4.13 4.69
C VAL A 76 -3.27 3.41 5.12
N PHE A 77 -3.19 2.38 5.96
CA PHE A 77 -4.38 1.81 6.60
C PHE A 77 -5.11 2.84 7.49
N GLN A 78 -4.37 3.61 8.28
CA GLN A 78 -4.91 4.72 9.08
C GLN A 78 -5.59 5.77 8.20
N ALA A 79 -4.93 6.18 7.11
CA ALA A 79 -5.45 7.14 6.15
C ALA A 79 -6.82 6.71 5.60
N ALA A 80 -6.91 5.43 5.21
CA ALA A 80 -8.08 4.86 4.54
C ALA A 80 -9.25 4.59 5.49
N ASN A 81 -8.98 3.94 6.62
CA ASN A 81 -10.03 3.31 7.44
C ASN A 81 -10.39 4.11 8.69
N VAL A 82 -9.56 5.08 9.08
CA VAL A 82 -9.78 5.89 10.29
C VAL A 82 -9.92 7.36 9.96
N ASP A 83 -8.91 7.95 9.34
CA ASP A 83 -8.86 9.40 9.08
C ASP A 83 -9.68 9.79 7.83
N ARG A 84 -10.01 8.80 6.99
CA ARG A 84 -10.80 8.96 5.75
C ARG A 84 -10.24 10.03 4.82
N VAL A 85 -8.92 10.01 4.66
CA VAL A 85 -8.19 10.88 3.74
C VAL A 85 -8.69 10.63 2.33
N ASP A 86 -8.86 11.69 1.56
CA ASP A 86 -9.12 11.60 0.13
C ASP A 86 -7.84 11.15 -0.59
N ARG A 87 -7.76 9.84 -0.79
CA ARG A 87 -6.62 9.12 -1.40
C ARG A 87 -6.77 8.89 -2.90
N TYR A 88 -7.73 9.59 -3.53
CA TYR A 88 -7.79 9.74 -4.99
C TYR A 88 -7.13 11.04 -5.44
N ASP A 89 -7.01 12.02 -4.54
CA ASP A 89 -6.22 13.23 -4.73
C ASP A 89 -4.74 12.97 -4.42
N HIS A 90 -3.88 13.15 -5.42
CA HIS A 90 -2.45 12.86 -5.31
C HIS A 90 -1.76 13.76 -4.29
N ALA A 91 -2.11 15.05 -4.25
CA ALA A 91 -1.47 16.02 -3.37
C ALA A 91 -1.89 15.81 -1.92
N LYS A 92 -3.18 15.57 -1.67
CA LYS A 92 -3.67 15.26 -0.31
C LYS A 92 -3.08 13.95 0.22
N PHE A 93 -3.01 12.94 -0.63
CA PHE A 93 -2.41 11.66 -0.24
C PHE A 93 -0.92 11.83 0.08
N ALA A 94 -0.15 12.49 -0.79
CA ALA A 94 1.27 12.72 -0.59
C ALA A 94 1.56 13.56 0.67
N GLU A 95 0.77 14.61 0.91
CA GLU A 95 0.86 15.44 2.11
C GLU A 95 0.61 14.64 3.40
N TYR A 96 -0.32 13.67 3.36
CA TYR A 96 -0.64 12.85 4.53
C TYR A 96 0.48 11.87 4.93
N VAL A 97 1.30 11.45 3.96
CA VAL A 97 2.42 10.51 4.18
C VAL A 97 3.80 11.19 4.21
N LYS A 98 3.84 12.53 4.28
CA LYS A 98 5.05 13.35 4.05
C LYS A 98 6.20 13.16 5.06
N ASP A 99 5.91 12.60 6.22
CA ASP A 99 6.89 12.23 7.24
C ASP A 99 7.58 10.90 6.94
N LEU A 100 7.04 10.12 5.99
CA LEU A 100 7.64 8.88 5.50
C LEU A 100 8.25 9.05 4.10
N LEU A 101 7.65 9.90 3.27
CA LEU A 101 8.01 10.06 1.85
C LEU A 101 8.08 11.53 1.47
N ASP A 102 8.98 11.87 0.55
CA ASP A 102 8.98 13.21 -0.03
C ASP A 102 7.68 13.42 -0.85
N PRO A 103 6.87 14.44 -0.53
CA PRO A 103 5.56 14.61 -1.16
C PRO A 103 5.66 15.06 -2.62
N GLU A 104 6.72 15.77 -3.02
CA GLU A 104 6.93 16.20 -4.40
C GLU A 104 7.32 15.00 -5.28
N GLU A 105 8.30 14.22 -4.83
CA GLU A 105 8.74 13.01 -5.54
C GLU A 105 7.62 11.96 -5.64
N LEU A 106 6.86 11.76 -4.56
CA LEU A 106 5.73 10.84 -4.56
C LEU A 106 4.64 11.31 -5.53
N THR A 107 4.28 12.59 -5.49
CA THR A 107 3.26 13.15 -6.39
C THR A 107 3.65 12.94 -7.86
N GLU A 108 4.92 13.19 -8.20
CA GLU A 108 5.43 12.99 -9.55
C GLU A 108 5.40 11.50 -9.97
N ALA A 109 5.82 10.60 -9.09
CA ALA A 109 5.80 9.16 -9.36
C ALA A 109 4.36 8.62 -9.56
N LEU A 110 3.40 9.11 -8.79
CA LEU A 110 1.99 8.73 -8.93
C LEU A 110 1.37 9.29 -10.22
N ARG A 111 1.62 10.57 -10.53
CA ARG A 111 1.09 11.22 -11.75
C ARG A 111 1.65 10.63 -13.03
N SER A 112 2.93 10.29 -13.05
CA SER A 112 3.56 9.61 -14.19
C SER A 112 3.05 8.18 -14.41
N GLY A 113 2.33 7.61 -13.42
CA GLY A 113 1.84 6.24 -13.48
C GLY A 113 2.95 5.19 -13.38
N LYS A 114 4.11 5.56 -12.82
CA LYS A 114 5.33 4.74 -12.75
C LYS A 114 5.09 3.32 -12.22
N TYR A 115 4.13 3.14 -11.33
CA TYR A 115 3.85 1.86 -10.68
C TYR A 115 2.54 1.19 -11.11
N LYS A 116 1.86 1.70 -12.15
CA LYS A 116 0.60 1.11 -12.64
C LYS A 116 0.76 -0.34 -13.08
N GLU A 117 1.76 -0.64 -13.91
CA GLU A 117 2.02 -2.00 -14.37
C GLU A 117 2.28 -2.96 -13.19
N LYS A 118 3.02 -2.50 -12.17
CA LYS A 118 3.32 -3.28 -10.98
C LYS A 118 2.08 -3.52 -10.12
N GLN A 119 1.19 -2.53 -9.98
CA GLN A 119 -0.12 -2.70 -9.34
C GLN A 119 -0.96 -3.74 -10.08
N PHE A 120 -1.09 -3.64 -11.41
CA PHE A 120 -1.90 -4.60 -12.18
C PHE A 120 -1.33 -6.01 -12.13
N ALA A 121 -0.01 -6.18 -12.24
CA ALA A 121 0.62 -7.47 -12.05
C ALA A 121 0.43 -8.04 -10.63
N GLY A 122 0.41 -7.17 -9.61
CA GLY A 122 0.08 -7.55 -8.23
C GLY A 122 -1.37 -8.00 -8.07
N ASN A 123 -2.30 -7.33 -8.74
CA ASN A 123 -3.72 -7.69 -8.76
C ASN A 123 -3.95 -9.03 -9.47
N ASP A 124 -3.27 -9.28 -10.59
CA ASP A 124 -3.38 -10.54 -11.34
C ASP A 124 -2.77 -11.74 -10.58
N TYR A 125 -1.87 -11.49 -9.64
CA TYR A 125 -1.23 -12.52 -8.83
C TYR A 125 -2.06 -12.97 -7.63
N ALA A 126 -2.93 -12.09 -7.11
CA ALA A 126 -3.75 -12.33 -5.93
C ALA A 126 -4.94 -13.26 -6.22
#